data_AF-A0A397MBT2-F1
#
_entry.id   AF-A0A397MBT2-F1
#
_cell.length_a   1.000
_cell.length_b   1.000
_cell.length_c   1.000
_cell.angle_alpha   90.00
_cell.angle_beta   90.00
_cell.angle_gamma   90.00
#
_symmetry.space_group_name_H-M   'P 1'
#
loop_
_entity.id
_entity.type
_entity.pdbx_description
1 polymer ?
#
loop_
_entity_poly.entity_id
_entity_poly.type
_entity_poly.pdbx_seq_one_letter_code
_entity_poly.pdbx_strand_id
1 'polypeptide(L)'
;MKNNPAVRLLCLSLLFQASVLQMAWAGDSDHGAWTGSYSQASDLCTEPGSGRSCRDGFRDSLSIVEESLGYRVELHSIQAMQHVCSFVLHMKPEGGKLIHQSELGTVVIEQHAGALRVSSGGIDPTAMGLGLCGTHADIDGLEFPSAGNRTRSRQRNGARS
;
A
#
# COMPACT_ATOMS: atom_id res chain seq x y z
N MET A 1 57.28 36.63 46.94
CA MET A 1 56.68 36.17 48.21
C MET A 1 55.16 36.24 48.11
N LYS A 2 54.50 35.08 47.91
CA LYS A 2 53.14 34.79 48.37
C LYS A 2 53.00 33.26 48.33
N ASN A 3 52.78 32.69 49.50
CA ASN A 3 52.84 31.26 49.76
C ASN A 3 51.41 30.65 49.70
N ASN A 4 51.24 29.58 48.90
CA ASN A 4 50.56 28.29 49.20
C ASN A 4 49.08 28.24 49.68
N PRO A 5 48.39 27.07 49.68
CA PRO A 5 48.55 25.85 48.87
C PRO A 5 47.22 25.15 48.44
N ALA A 6 47.37 24.19 47.52
CA ALA A 6 46.74 22.86 47.50
C ALA A 6 45.25 22.68 47.86
N VAL A 7 44.47 22.32 46.84
CA VAL A 7 43.69 21.07 46.89
C VAL A 7 44.16 20.19 45.73
N ARG A 8 45.09 19.29 46.06
CA ARG A 8 45.34 18.07 45.31
C ARG A 8 44.10 17.19 45.41
N LEU A 9 43.67 16.63 44.30
CA LEU A 9 43.68 15.19 44.01
C LEU A 9 43.06 15.07 42.61
N LEU A 10 43.82 14.70 41.59
CA LEU A 10 44.07 13.30 41.21
C LEU A 10 42.75 12.55 40.99
N CYS A 11 42.51 11.80 39.95
CA CYS A 11 43.23 11.36 38.74
C CYS A 11 42.34 10.21 38.23
N LEU A 12 42.44 9.88 36.94
CA LEU A 12 41.88 8.65 36.33
C LEU A 12 40.34 8.62 36.26
N SER A 13 39.70 8.18 35.18
CA SER A 13 40.18 7.41 34.04
C SER A 13 39.08 7.42 32.97
N LEU A 14 39.54 7.41 31.72
CA LEU A 14 38.86 6.84 30.55
C LEU A 14 37.71 5.88 30.89
N LEU A 15 36.49 6.28 30.53
CA LEU A 15 35.48 5.35 30.08
C LEU A 15 34.87 5.92 28.81
N PHE A 16 35.26 5.29 27.69
CA PHE A 16 34.40 5.11 26.53
C PHE A 16 32.95 5.07 26.95
N GLN A 17 32.07 5.87 26.33
CA GLN A 17 30.85 5.37 25.71
C GLN A 17 30.43 6.35 24.61
N ALA A 18 30.58 5.91 23.36
CA ALA A 18 29.83 6.46 22.26
C ALA A 18 28.34 6.24 22.59
N SER A 19 27.62 7.32 22.88
CA SER A 19 26.17 7.28 23.01
C SER A 19 25.54 7.11 21.63
N VAL A 20 25.66 5.92 21.07
CA VAL A 20 24.77 5.43 20.02
C VAL A 20 23.49 5.04 20.74
N LEU A 21 22.64 6.04 21.04
CA LEU A 21 21.27 5.76 21.41
C LEU A 21 20.51 5.44 20.12
N GLN A 22 20.66 4.19 19.69
CA GLN A 22 19.66 3.51 18.88
C GLN A 22 18.32 3.68 19.59
N MET A 23 17.47 4.57 19.09
CA MET A 23 16.04 4.45 19.34
C MET A 23 15.60 3.20 18.60
N ALA A 24 15.50 2.14 19.40
CA ALA A 24 14.88 0.89 19.05
C ALA A 24 13.54 1.17 18.38
N TRP A 25 13.37 0.50 17.25
CA TRP A 25 12.16 0.44 16.47
C TRP A 25 11.05 -0.12 17.37
N ALA A 26 10.10 0.72 17.74
CA ALA A 26 8.88 0.32 18.42
C ALA A 26 7.74 1.22 17.94
N GLY A 27 7.54 1.22 16.62
CA GLY A 27 6.22 1.38 16.04
C GLY A 27 5.96 0.09 15.29
N ASP A 28 5.34 -0.86 15.98
CA ASP A 28 4.72 -2.07 15.42
C ASP A 28 3.75 -1.63 14.32
N SER A 29 4.31 -1.39 13.13
CA SER A 29 3.57 -1.04 11.95
C SER A 29 3.17 -2.38 11.40
N ASP A 30 1.90 -2.71 11.58
CA ASP A 30 1.20 -3.90 11.10
C ASP A 30 1.58 -4.15 9.62
N HIS A 31 2.71 -4.84 9.39
CA HIS A 31 3.22 -5.19 8.06
C HIS A 31 2.24 -6.14 7.32
N GLY A 32 1.17 -6.59 8.01
CA GLY A 32 0.03 -7.31 7.45
C GLY A 32 -1.20 -6.47 7.10
N ALA A 33 -1.17 -5.12 7.18
CA ALA A 33 -2.38 -4.31 7.02
C ALA A 33 -2.89 -4.16 5.56
N TRP A 34 -2.00 -4.23 4.56
CA TRP A 34 -2.36 -4.05 3.14
C TRP A 34 -2.63 -5.34 2.40
N THR A 35 -1.95 -6.43 2.80
CA THR A 35 -2.01 -7.69 2.07
C THR A 35 -3.41 -8.30 2.18
N GLY A 36 -3.99 -8.65 1.04
CA GLY A 36 -5.33 -9.21 0.99
C GLY A 36 -5.93 -9.19 -0.40
N SER A 37 -7.15 -9.72 -0.48
CA SER A 37 -7.99 -9.63 -1.67
C SER A 37 -9.26 -8.89 -1.30
N TYR A 38 -9.65 -7.91 -2.09
CA TYR A 38 -10.78 -7.05 -1.82
C TYR A 38 -11.72 -7.06 -3.02
N SER A 39 -13.00 -6.83 -2.79
CA SER A 39 -13.98 -6.77 -3.88
C SER A 39 -15.07 -5.75 -3.61
N GLN A 40 -15.59 -5.17 -4.68
CA GLN A 40 -16.74 -4.28 -4.66
C GLN A 40 -17.67 -4.62 -5.83
N ALA A 41 -18.87 -4.03 -5.85
CA ALA A 41 -19.68 -4.01 -7.07
C ALA A 41 -18.95 -3.19 -8.15
N SER A 42 -19.15 -3.52 -9.42
CA SER A 42 -18.51 -2.79 -10.53
C SER A 42 -19.24 -1.47 -10.79
N ASP A 43 -18.98 -0.47 -9.95
CA ASP A 43 -19.74 0.79 -9.94
C ASP A 43 -19.58 1.62 -11.23
N LEU A 44 -18.49 1.40 -11.96
CA LEU A 44 -18.24 2.04 -13.27
C LEU A 44 -18.85 1.25 -14.45
N CYS A 45 -19.48 0.09 -14.19
CA CYS A 45 -20.08 -0.75 -15.23
C CYS A 45 -21.34 -0.12 -15.83
N THR A 46 -21.37 -0.02 -17.16
CA THR A 46 -22.60 0.30 -17.92
C THR A 46 -22.84 -0.69 -19.06
N GLU A 47 -24.12 -0.97 -19.35
CA GLU A 47 -24.54 -1.82 -20.47
C GLU A 47 -24.26 -1.14 -21.82
N PRO A 48 -23.76 -1.88 -22.83
CA PRO A 48 -23.60 -1.37 -24.18
C PRO A 48 -24.93 -0.85 -24.76
N GLY A 49 -24.89 0.34 -25.38
CA GLY A 49 -26.03 0.95 -26.07
C GLY A 49 -27.07 1.61 -25.15
N SER A 50 -27.41 1.02 -24.00
CA SER A 50 -28.37 1.59 -23.06
C SER A 50 -27.74 2.56 -22.06
N GLY A 51 -26.45 2.39 -21.74
CA GLY A 51 -25.74 3.15 -20.71
C GLY A 51 -26.24 2.90 -19.29
N ARG A 52 -27.18 1.95 -19.10
CA ARG A 52 -27.71 1.59 -17.77
C ARG A 52 -26.62 0.97 -16.92
N SER A 53 -26.64 1.23 -15.62
CA SER A 53 -25.69 0.59 -14.71
C SER A 53 -25.85 -0.93 -14.73
N CYS A 54 -24.72 -1.64 -14.79
CA CYS A 54 -24.64 -3.10 -14.62
C CYS A 54 -23.88 -3.50 -13.35
N ARG A 55 -23.80 -2.59 -12.36
CA ARG A 55 -22.97 -2.76 -11.16
C ARG A 55 -23.23 -4.06 -10.39
N ASP A 56 -24.49 -4.50 -10.35
CA ASP A 56 -24.89 -5.69 -9.59
C ASP A 56 -24.58 -7.01 -10.32
N GLY A 57 -24.29 -6.95 -11.63
CA GLY A 57 -23.95 -8.11 -12.45
C GLY A 57 -22.48 -8.52 -12.40
N PHE A 58 -21.61 -7.63 -11.91
CA PHE A 58 -20.16 -7.80 -11.93
C PHE A 58 -19.52 -7.37 -10.62
N ARG A 59 -18.28 -7.79 -10.42
CA ARG A 59 -17.47 -7.38 -9.26
C ARG A 59 -16.08 -6.98 -9.70
N ASP A 60 -15.63 -5.85 -9.18
CA ASP A 60 -14.24 -5.45 -9.29
C ASP A 60 -13.44 -6.14 -8.17
N SER A 61 -12.17 -6.42 -8.44
CA SER A 61 -11.27 -7.02 -7.47
C SER A 61 -9.95 -6.29 -7.38
N LEU A 62 -9.44 -6.19 -6.16
CA LEU A 62 -8.14 -5.63 -5.84
C LEU A 62 -7.37 -6.68 -5.04
N SER A 63 -6.21 -7.10 -5.52
CA SER A 63 -5.32 -8.03 -4.80
C SER A 63 -4.03 -7.32 -4.47
N ILE A 64 -3.61 -7.37 -3.22
CA ILE A 64 -2.37 -6.76 -2.75
C ILE A 64 -1.53 -7.84 -2.12
N VAL A 65 -0.33 -8.03 -2.65
CA VAL A 65 0.65 -9.01 -2.19
C VAL A 65 1.94 -8.29 -1.85
N GLU A 66 2.49 -8.57 -0.67
CA GLU A 66 3.80 -8.06 -0.26
C GLU A 66 4.92 -8.73 -1.09
N GLU A 67 5.86 -7.92 -1.56
CA GLU A 67 7.06 -8.33 -2.29
C GLU A 67 8.32 -7.74 -1.61
N SER A 68 9.51 -8.18 -2.02
CA SER A 68 10.77 -7.79 -1.37
C SER A 68 11.06 -6.28 -1.37
N LEU A 69 10.49 -5.51 -2.29
CA LEU A 69 10.72 -4.07 -2.45
C LEU A 69 9.46 -3.21 -2.30
N GLY A 70 8.35 -3.79 -1.79
CA GLY A 70 7.08 -3.09 -1.64
C GLY A 70 5.89 -4.05 -1.79
N TYR A 71 4.91 -3.66 -2.60
CA TYR A 71 3.70 -4.45 -2.85
C TYR A 71 3.42 -4.55 -4.33
N ARG A 72 2.98 -5.73 -4.76
CA ARG A 72 2.35 -5.93 -6.05
C ARG A 72 0.84 -5.85 -5.90
N VAL A 73 0.25 -4.93 -6.64
CA VAL A 73 -1.18 -4.67 -6.65
C VAL A 73 -1.75 -5.06 -7.99
N GLU A 74 -2.73 -5.97 -7.98
CA GLU A 74 -3.50 -6.33 -9.15
C GLU A 74 -4.91 -5.75 -9.02
N LEU A 75 -5.36 -5.02 -10.03
CA LEU A 75 -6.71 -4.46 -10.09
C LEU A 75 -7.42 -5.01 -11.33
N HIS A 76 -8.55 -5.66 -11.12
CA HIS A 76 -9.48 -6.02 -12.19
C HIS A 76 -10.78 -5.25 -12.01
N SER A 77 -11.24 -4.62 -13.08
CA SER A 77 -12.48 -3.84 -13.04
C SER A 77 -13.27 -3.97 -14.32
N ILE A 78 -14.60 -4.04 -14.19
CA ILE A 78 -15.53 -3.98 -15.32
C ILE A 78 -16.07 -2.56 -15.42
N GLN A 79 -15.72 -1.90 -16.52
CA GLN A 79 -15.92 -0.48 -16.74
C GLN A 79 -17.12 -0.22 -17.66
N ALA A 80 -17.26 1.04 -18.08
CA ALA A 80 -18.31 1.47 -19.00
C ALA A 80 -18.35 0.56 -20.24
N MET A 81 -19.56 0.32 -20.76
CA MET A 81 -19.79 -0.59 -21.89
C MET A 81 -19.28 -2.03 -21.66
N GLN A 82 -19.15 -2.45 -20.41
CA GLN A 82 -18.64 -3.76 -19.99
C GLN A 82 -17.19 -4.03 -20.43
N HIS A 83 -16.38 -3.00 -20.61
CA HIS A 83 -14.96 -3.19 -20.89
C HIS A 83 -14.25 -3.82 -19.68
N VAL A 84 -13.58 -4.93 -19.92
CA VAL A 84 -12.78 -5.62 -18.91
C VAL A 84 -11.41 -4.95 -18.86
N CYS A 85 -11.05 -4.39 -17.71
CA CYS A 85 -9.73 -3.82 -17.46
C CYS A 85 -8.94 -4.64 -16.43
N SER A 86 -7.63 -4.77 -16.64
CA SER A 86 -6.70 -5.45 -15.75
C SER A 86 -5.41 -4.65 -15.63
N PHE A 87 -4.97 -4.38 -14.40
CA PHE A 87 -3.77 -3.60 -14.10
C PHE A 87 -2.86 -4.32 -13.13
N VAL A 88 -1.55 -4.13 -13.28
CA VAL A 88 -0.55 -4.60 -12.32
C VAL A 88 0.38 -3.45 -11.97
N LEU A 89 0.37 -3.05 -10.70
CA LEU A 89 1.13 -1.92 -10.18
C LEU A 89 2.11 -2.41 -9.11
N HIS A 90 3.38 -2.05 -9.23
CA HIS A 90 4.32 -2.17 -8.13
C HIS A 90 4.31 -0.87 -7.33
N MET A 91 3.97 -0.96 -6.05
CA MET A 91 3.73 0.17 -5.17
C MET A 91 4.64 0.13 -3.95
N LYS A 92 5.08 1.30 -3.49
CA LYS A 92 5.87 1.45 -2.26
C LYS A 92 5.02 2.01 -1.13
N PRO A 93 5.20 1.53 0.12
CA PRO A 93 4.55 2.14 1.26
C PRO A 93 5.23 3.47 1.62
N GLU A 94 4.45 4.54 1.72
CA GLU A 94 4.92 5.87 2.12
C GLU A 94 3.80 6.65 2.82
N GLY A 95 4.06 7.18 4.01
CA GLY A 95 3.09 8.03 4.73
C GLY A 95 1.73 7.39 5.02
N GLY A 96 1.68 6.06 5.19
CA GLY A 96 0.41 5.33 5.38
C GLY A 96 -0.39 5.09 4.10
N LYS A 97 0.25 5.22 2.93
CA LYS A 97 -0.33 4.97 1.60
C LYS A 97 0.54 3.99 0.82
N LEU A 98 -0.02 3.33 -0.19
CA LEU A 98 0.74 2.67 -1.24
C LEU A 98 0.83 3.61 -2.44
N ILE A 99 2.03 3.82 -2.97
CA ILE A 99 2.28 4.78 -4.04
C ILE A 99 2.98 4.08 -5.21
N HIS A 100 2.38 4.18 -6.39
CA HIS A 100 3.02 3.91 -7.67
C HIS A 100 3.34 5.25 -8.33
N GLN A 101 4.62 5.54 -8.51
CA GLN A 101 5.09 6.76 -9.18
C GLN A 101 5.62 6.41 -10.56
N SER A 102 5.21 7.18 -11.57
CA SER A 102 5.76 7.13 -12.93
C SER A 102 5.97 8.55 -13.47
N GLU A 103 6.52 8.66 -14.67
CA GLU A 103 6.65 9.93 -15.40
C GLU A 103 5.29 10.53 -15.80
N LEU A 104 4.28 9.68 -16.00
CA LEU A 104 2.94 10.07 -16.42
C LEU A 104 2.05 10.44 -15.21
N GLY A 105 2.55 10.21 -14.01
CA GLY A 105 1.98 10.64 -12.74
C GLY A 105 1.89 9.51 -11.71
N THR A 106 0.97 9.67 -10.75
CA THR A 106 0.97 8.90 -9.50
C THR A 106 -0.35 8.18 -9.28
N VAL A 107 -0.29 6.89 -8.97
CA VAL A 107 -1.44 6.12 -8.44
C VAL A 107 -1.22 5.86 -6.97
N VAL A 108 -2.24 6.12 -6.16
CA VAL A 108 -2.20 6.02 -4.70
C VAL A 108 -3.32 5.10 -4.23
N ILE A 109 -3.02 4.26 -3.24
CA ILE A 109 -4.02 3.53 -2.45
C ILE A 109 -3.88 3.96 -1.00
N GLU A 110 -4.99 4.40 -0.40
CA GLU A 110 -5.03 4.82 1.00
C GLU A 110 -6.18 4.14 1.74
N GLN A 111 -6.01 3.95 3.05
CA GLN A 111 -7.07 3.49 3.93
C GLN A 111 -7.95 4.68 4.31
N HIS A 112 -9.23 4.64 3.94
CA HIS A 112 -10.21 5.67 4.26
C HIS A 112 -11.52 5.02 4.70
N ALA A 113 -12.02 5.41 5.89
CA ALA A 113 -13.32 4.97 6.43
C ALA A 113 -13.57 3.43 6.42
N GLY A 114 -12.53 2.61 6.59
CA GLY A 114 -12.67 1.15 6.55
C GLY A 114 -12.72 0.55 5.13
N ALA A 115 -12.25 1.30 4.13
CA ALA A 115 -12.05 0.85 2.76
C ALA A 115 -10.65 1.22 2.26
N LEU A 116 -10.21 0.55 1.20
CA LEU A 116 -9.07 0.94 0.39
C LEU A 116 -9.56 1.77 -0.78
N ARG A 117 -9.16 3.03 -0.84
CA ARG A 117 -9.53 3.95 -1.91
C ARG A 117 -8.38 4.09 -2.89
N VAL A 118 -8.68 3.94 -4.17
CA VAL A 118 -7.74 4.18 -5.27
C VAL A 118 -7.86 5.64 -5.73
N SER A 119 -6.73 6.27 -6.01
CA SER A 119 -6.68 7.60 -6.62
C SER A 119 -5.58 7.64 -7.67
N SER A 120 -5.92 7.98 -8.91
CA SER A 120 -4.98 8.15 -10.02
C SER A 120 -4.83 9.61 -10.42
N GLY A 121 -5.66 10.53 -9.91
CA GLY A 121 -5.62 11.94 -10.30
C GLY A 121 -5.99 12.17 -11.77
N GLY A 122 -6.84 11.30 -12.34
CA GLY A 122 -7.30 11.38 -13.72
C GLY A 122 -6.37 10.75 -14.76
N ILE A 123 -5.35 10.02 -14.30
CA ILE A 123 -4.46 9.27 -15.19
C ILE A 123 -5.15 7.98 -15.64
N ASP A 124 -5.11 7.71 -16.95
CA ASP A 124 -5.53 6.44 -17.54
C ASP A 124 -4.36 5.43 -17.48
N PRO A 125 -4.44 4.39 -16.63
CA PRO A 125 -3.36 3.42 -16.50
C PRO A 125 -3.13 2.58 -17.76
N THR A 126 -4.12 2.47 -18.65
CA THR A 126 -3.97 1.76 -19.94
C THR A 126 -3.08 2.55 -20.90
N ALA A 127 -3.24 3.87 -20.96
CA ALA A 127 -2.39 4.76 -21.75
C ALA A 127 -0.93 4.72 -21.28
N MET A 128 -0.70 4.36 -20.02
CA MET A 128 0.64 4.18 -19.43
C MET A 128 1.23 2.77 -19.63
N GLY A 129 0.50 1.85 -20.27
CA GLY A 129 0.91 0.45 -20.40
C GLY A 129 0.91 -0.34 -19.09
N LEU A 130 0.27 0.18 -18.04
CA LEU A 130 0.16 -0.49 -16.72
C LEU A 130 -0.95 -1.56 -16.69
N GLY A 131 -1.65 -1.74 -17.81
CA GLY A 131 -2.72 -2.71 -17.93
C GLY A 131 -3.27 -2.87 -19.33
N LEU A 132 -4.23 -3.78 -19.44
CA LEU A 132 -5.02 -4.02 -20.64
C LEU A 132 -6.46 -3.63 -20.36
N CYS A 133 -7.06 -2.82 -21.23
CA CYS A 133 -8.49 -2.63 -21.26
C CYS A 133 -8.99 -2.49 -22.69
N GLY A 134 -10.28 -2.81 -22.91
CA GLY A 134 -10.90 -2.65 -24.22
C GLY A 134 -11.07 -1.18 -24.66
N THR A 135 -10.93 -0.21 -23.74
CA THR A 135 -10.97 1.23 -23.99
C THR A 135 -10.17 1.98 -22.92
N HIS A 136 -10.22 3.31 -22.88
CA HIS A 136 -9.65 4.12 -21.79
C HIS A 136 -10.25 3.72 -20.43
N ALA A 137 -9.43 3.62 -19.40
CA ALA A 137 -9.87 3.23 -18.08
C ALA A 137 -9.79 4.38 -17.07
N ASP A 138 -10.83 4.52 -16.26
CA ASP A 138 -10.82 5.36 -15.07
C ASP A 138 -10.85 4.45 -13.83
N ILE A 139 -9.89 4.65 -12.94
CA ILE A 139 -9.77 3.90 -11.68
C ILE A 139 -9.83 4.83 -10.47
N ASP A 140 -10.01 6.14 -10.69
CA ASP A 140 -10.06 7.12 -9.61
C ASP A 140 -11.34 6.92 -8.79
N GLY A 141 -11.20 6.87 -7.47
CA GLY A 141 -12.33 6.75 -6.55
C GLY A 141 -12.92 5.35 -6.40
N LEU A 142 -12.32 4.30 -6.99
CA LEU A 142 -12.71 2.92 -6.64
C LEU A 142 -12.45 2.66 -5.15
N GLU A 143 -13.44 2.12 -4.44
CA GLU A 143 -13.41 1.96 -2.97
C GLU A 143 -13.70 0.52 -2.56
N PHE A 144 -12.67 -0.18 -2.13
CA PHE A 144 -12.75 -1.60 -1.77
C PHE A 144 -12.90 -1.75 -0.25
N PRO A 145 -14.04 -2.24 0.27
CA PRO A 145 -14.24 -2.41 1.71
C PRO A 145 -13.17 -3.33 2.34
N SER A 146 -12.55 -2.90 3.44
CA SER A 146 -11.53 -3.68 4.14
C SER A 146 -12.14 -4.67 5.15
N ALA A 147 -13.38 -4.41 5.58
CA ALA A 147 -14.15 -5.29 6.47
C ALA A 147 -14.72 -6.48 5.69
N GLY A 148 -13.97 -7.59 5.63
CA GLY A 148 -14.49 -8.85 5.10
C GLY A 148 -13.49 -9.91 4.66
N ASN A 149 -12.20 -9.58 4.47
CA ASN A 149 -11.28 -10.49 3.77
C ASN A 149 -9.87 -10.61 4.38
N ARG A 150 -9.73 -10.50 5.70
CA ARG A 150 -8.54 -11.02 6.39
C ARG A 150 -8.58 -12.55 6.42
N THR A 151 -8.50 -13.21 5.27
CA THR A 151 -8.07 -14.61 5.22
C THR A 151 -6.61 -14.65 5.63
N ARG A 152 -6.35 -14.85 6.93
CA ARG A 152 -5.03 -15.25 7.43
C ARG A 152 -4.55 -16.41 6.57
N SER A 153 -3.49 -16.21 5.79
CA SER A 153 -2.79 -17.33 5.18
C SER A 153 -2.39 -18.27 6.32
N ARG A 154 -2.99 -19.46 6.33
CA ARG A 154 -2.77 -20.45 7.36
C ARG A 154 -1.37 -21.01 7.11
N GLN A 155 -0.36 -20.40 7.71
CA GLN A 155 1.00 -20.93 7.73
C GLN A 155 0.93 -22.31 8.39
N ARG A 156 0.95 -23.35 7.54
CA ARG A 156 0.89 -24.75 7.95
C ARG A 156 2.26 -25.08 8.52
N ASN A 157 2.46 -24.82 9.81
CA ASN A 157 3.58 -25.36 10.57
C ASN A 157 3.43 -26.90 10.59
N GLY A 158 4.05 -27.55 9.61
CA GLY A 158 4.27 -28.99 9.62
C GLY A 158 5.45 -29.30 10.52
N ALA A 159 5.22 -29.35 11.83
CA ALA A 159 6.05 -30.09 12.77
C ALA A 159 5.46 -31.49 12.95
N ARG A 160 6.27 -32.52 12.69
CA ARG A 160 6.24 -33.89 13.27
C ARG A 160 7.39 -34.66 12.59
N SER A 161 8.49 -34.86 13.31
CA SER A 161 8.77 -36.00 14.20
C SER A 161 9.23 -37.21 13.41
#